data_AF-A0A0C2Z7U1-F1
#
_entry.id   AF-A0A0C2Z7U1-F1
#
_cell.length_a   1.000
_cell.length_b   1.000
_cell.length_c   1.000
_cell.angle_alpha   90.00
_cell.angle_beta   90.00
_cell.angle_gamma   90.00
#
_symmetry.space_group_name_H-M   'P 1'
#
loop_
_entity.id
_entity.type
_entity.pdbx_description
1 polymer ?
#
loop_
_entity_poly.entity_id
_entity_poly.type
_entity_poly.pdbx_seq_one_letter_code
_entity_poly.pdbx_strand_id
1 'polypeptide(L)'
;GIRSGSQAMIGEYQKTVGRLMKNVTPEEMEEAEHIAREWNDTQPPPEVQAKAAEKKGQQFTREYAEHMWKQCSTQVVVMVAWKDQNGKVMAGMHDFNDDLGPGMAFPDWEGIEDKWSRYALDVFRAGEVGNGEDADDEGEDADPRPRMKVKKGKKKTQVTLPALDNGIPQLPTILDLHVLEKQDILRAFVTCHYHRNFQFAPPATNTSQIGLTCGKAKASMPWTSIAEDPQDYIKDKYLPNGVGLKEPSKLSGTQVTQILEFWRGRQQTNPKDVFMFRRWKDGEGVFQKLV
;
A
#
# COMPACT_ATOMS: atom_id res chain seq x y z
N GLY A 1 10.50 -29.24 35.16
CA GLY A 1 9.34 -28.77 34.40
C GLY A 1 9.40 -29.34 33.00
N ILE A 2 8.27 -29.68 32.40
CA ILE A 2 8.22 -30.16 31.01
C ILE A 2 8.67 -29.02 30.09
N ARG A 3 9.63 -29.28 29.18
CA ARG A 3 10.15 -28.28 28.25
C ARG A 3 9.05 -27.84 27.29
N SER A 4 8.88 -26.53 27.14
CA SER A 4 7.97 -25.94 26.15
C SER A 4 8.29 -26.48 24.75
N GLY A 5 7.27 -26.90 24.00
CA GLY A 5 7.39 -27.50 22.68
C GLY A 5 7.76 -29.00 22.62
N SER A 6 7.94 -29.68 23.76
CA SER A 6 8.25 -31.13 23.76
C SER A 6 7.03 -32.01 23.39
N GLN A 7 7.27 -33.19 22.82
CA GLN A 7 6.21 -34.19 22.55
C GLN A 7 5.41 -34.55 23.81
N ALA A 8 6.07 -34.60 24.97
CA ALA A 8 5.42 -34.84 26.25
C ALA A 8 4.43 -33.70 26.61
N MET A 9 4.81 -32.44 26.36
CA MET A 9 3.91 -31.28 26.57
C MET A 9 2.71 -31.34 25.63
N ILE A 10 2.94 -31.65 24.35
CA ILE A 10 1.88 -31.77 23.34
C ILE A 10 0.89 -32.88 23.73
N GLY A 11 1.38 -34.03 24.19
CA GLY A 11 0.53 -35.14 24.64
C GLY A 11 -0.32 -34.76 25.86
N GLU A 12 0.25 -34.08 26.86
CA GLU A 12 -0.50 -33.62 28.04
C GLU A 12 -1.49 -32.49 27.71
N TYR A 13 -1.13 -31.59 26.79
CA TYR A 13 -2.03 -30.56 26.27
C TYR A 13 -3.24 -31.18 25.58
N GLN A 14 -3.02 -32.12 24.65
CA GLN A 14 -4.10 -32.81 23.95
C GLN A 14 -5.01 -33.59 24.90
N LYS A 15 -4.46 -34.26 25.92
CA LYS A 15 -5.26 -34.92 26.97
C LYS A 15 -6.11 -33.92 27.74
N THR A 16 -5.55 -32.76 28.09
CA THR A 16 -6.24 -31.71 28.85
C THR A 16 -7.37 -31.08 28.03
N VAL A 17 -7.11 -30.73 26.78
CA VAL A 17 -8.12 -30.26 25.83
C VAL A 17 -9.21 -31.31 25.65
N GLY A 18 -8.84 -32.59 25.47
CA GLY A 18 -9.81 -33.68 25.35
C GLY A 18 -10.68 -33.89 26.59
N ARG A 19 -10.21 -33.55 27.79
CA ARG A 19 -11.04 -33.56 29.01
C ARG A 19 -11.97 -32.36 29.06
N LEU A 20 -11.49 -31.17 28.67
CA LEU A 20 -12.33 -29.97 28.61
C LEU A 20 -13.46 -30.13 27.59
N MET A 21 -13.15 -30.62 26.39
CA MET A 21 -14.15 -30.86 25.32
C MET A 21 -15.22 -31.88 25.70
N LYS A 22 -14.96 -32.77 26.67
CA LYS A 22 -15.98 -33.70 27.19
C LYS A 22 -16.99 -33.02 28.12
N ASN A 23 -16.63 -31.87 28.67
CA ASN A 23 -17.46 -31.10 29.58
C ASN A 23 -18.18 -29.94 28.88
N VAL A 24 -17.83 -29.66 27.62
CA VAL A 24 -18.52 -28.67 26.78
C VAL A 24 -19.79 -29.32 26.24
N THR A 25 -20.94 -28.69 26.47
CA THR A 25 -22.21 -29.21 25.95
C THR A 25 -22.29 -28.99 24.43
N PRO A 26 -23.11 -29.77 23.72
CA PRO A 26 -23.36 -29.54 22.29
C PRO A 26 -23.80 -28.10 22.01
N GLU A 27 -24.62 -27.52 22.89
CA GLU A 27 -25.10 -26.14 22.78
C GLU A 27 -23.97 -25.12 22.93
N GLU A 28 -23.08 -25.31 23.91
CA GLU A 28 -21.90 -24.44 24.10
C GLU A 28 -20.93 -24.51 22.91
N MET A 29 -20.82 -25.68 22.28
CA MET A 29 -19.98 -25.86 21.09
C MET A 29 -20.58 -25.22 19.85
N GLU A 30 -21.91 -25.34 19.65
CA GLU A 30 -22.62 -24.67 18.57
C GLU A 30 -22.56 -23.14 18.71
N GLU A 31 -22.71 -22.63 19.93
CA GLU A 31 -22.55 -21.20 20.23
C GLU A 31 -21.11 -20.72 19.94
N ALA A 32 -20.10 -21.47 20.36
CA ALA A 32 -18.70 -21.15 20.08
C ALA A 32 -18.38 -21.18 18.58
N GLU A 33 -18.93 -22.13 17.83
CA GLU A 33 -18.81 -22.17 16.37
C GLU A 33 -19.51 -20.98 15.71
N HIS A 34 -20.69 -20.61 16.18
CA HIS A 34 -21.41 -19.44 15.70
C HIS A 34 -20.60 -18.16 15.92
N ILE A 35 -20.08 -17.95 17.14
CA ILE A 35 -19.22 -16.81 17.48
C ILE A 35 -17.95 -16.80 16.63
N ALA A 36 -17.32 -17.96 16.41
CA ALA A 36 -16.12 -18.05 15.58
C ALA A 36 -16.41 -17.67 14.12
N ARG A 37 -17.54 -18.13 13.56
CA ARG A 37 -17.97 -17.74 12.21
C ARG A 37 -18.27 -16.24 12.13
N GLU A 38 -19.02 -15.72 13.09
CA GLU A 38 -19.33 -14.31 13.20
C GLU A 38 -18.05 -13.46 13.25
N TRP A 39 -17.06 -13.85 14.06
CA TRP A 39 -15.80 -13.12 14.16
C TRP A 39 -14.88 -13.28 12.96
N ASN A 40 -15.00 -14.38 12.20
CA ASN A 40 -14.27 -14.55 10.94
C ASN A 40 -14.83 -13.62 9.85
N ASP A 41 -16.15 -13.43 9.83
CA ASP A 41 -16.83 -12.54 8.87
C ASP A 41 -16.77 -11.06 9.32
N THR A 42 -16.69 -10.83 10.63
CA THR A 42 -16.61 -9.51 11.24
C THR A 42 -15.31 -9.35 12.03
N GLN A 43 -15.35 -8.77 13.22
CA GLN A 43 -14.22 -8.65 14.12
C GLN A 43 -14.70 -8.91 15.54
N PRO A 44 -13.83 -9.42 16.45
CA PRO A 44 -14.21 -9.62 17.83
C PRO A 44 -14.69 -8.33 18.51
N PRO A 45 -15.43 -8.38 19.63
CA PRO A 45 -15.80 -7.19 20.38
C PRO A 45 -14.57 -6.37 20.81
N PRO A 46 -14.68 -5.03 20.96
CA PRO A 46 -13.55 -4.16 21.29
C PRO A 46 -12.76 -4.59 22.53
N GLU A 47 -13.42 -5.06 23.58
CA GLU A 47 -12.77 -5.56 24.79
C GLU A 47 -11.90 -6.80 24.52
N VAL A 48 -12.39 -7.72 23.69
CA VAL A 48 -11.65 -8.92 23.27
C VAL A 48 -10.46 -8.52 22.41
N GLN A 49 -10.63 -7.56 21.50
CA GLN A 49 -9.54 -7.02 20.70
C GLN A 49 -8.47 -6.35 21.57
N ALA A 50 -8.86 -5.48 22.51
CA ALA A 50 -7.95 -4.79 23.42
C ALA A 50 -7.13 -5.78 24.26
N LYS A 51 -7.80 -6.79 24.82
CA LYS A 51 -7.16 -7.86 25.60
C LYS A 51 -6.22 -8.73 24.75
N ALA A 52 -6.61 -9.02 23.50
CA ALA A 52 -5.77 -9.77 22.58
C ALA A 52 -4.53 -8.96 22.16
N ALA A 53 -4.70 -7.68 21.83
CA ALA A 53 -3.61 -6.76 21.50
C ALA A 53 -2.60 -6.64 22.65
N GLU A 54 -3.08 -6.44 23.88
CA GLU A 54 -2.24 -6.30 25.07
C GLU A 54 -1.47 -7.59 25.40
N LYS A 55 -2.16 -8.75 25.35
CA LYS A 55 -1.55 -10.03 25.80
C LYS A 55 -0.77 -10.76 24.71
N LYS A 56 -1.14 -10.58 23.45
CA LYS A 56 -0.61 -11.38 22.31
C LYS A 56 -0.08 -10.53 21.17
N GLY A 57 -0.36 -9.23 21.12
CA GLY A 57 0.00 -8.36 20.00
C GLY A 57 1.49 -8.43 19.66
N GLN A 58 2.36 -8.22 20.65
CA GLN A 58 3.81 -8.30 20.46
C GLN A 58 4.26 -9.69 19.96
N GLN A 59 3.67 -10.77 20.50
CA GLN A 59 3.99 -12.13 20.07
C GLN A 59 3.63 -12.34 18.59
N PHE A 60 2.42 -11.93 18.18
CA PHE A 60 2.00 -12.02 16.78
C PHE A 60 2.89 -11.18 15.86
N THR A 61 3.28 -9.98 16.29
CA THR A 61 4.21 -9.14 15.53
C THR A 61 5.56 -9.81 15.35
N ARG A 62 6.09 -10.44 16.41
CA ARG A 62 7.35 -11.21 16.33
C ARG A 62 7.21 -12.41 15.40
N GLU A 63 6.14 -13.19 15.51
CA GLU A 63 5.91 -14.36 14.64
C GLU A 63 5.80 -13.95 13.18
N TYR A 64 5.13 -12.83 12.89
CA TYR A 64 5.09 -12.23 11.55
C TYR A 64 6.49 -11.85 11.05
N ALA A 65 7.28 -11.12 11.86
CA ALA A 65 8.64 -10.74 11.50
C ALA A 65 9.54 -11.96 11.26
N GLU A 66 9.44 -12.98 12.12
CA GLU A 66 10.13 -14.26 11.96
C GLU A 66 9.76 -14.97 10.66
N HIS A 67 8.48 -14.96 10.30
CA HIS A 67 8.00 -15.58 9.06
C HIS A 67 8.57 -14.86 7.84
N MET A 68 8.53 -13.52 7.83
CA MET A 68 9.07 -12.69 6.74
C MET A 68 10.58 -12.90 6.57
N TRP A 69 11.33 -13.01 7.68
CA TRP A 69 12.75 -13.31 7.61
C TRP A 69 13.02 -14.73 7.08
N LYS A 70 12.40 -15.75 7.69
CA LYS A 70 12.66 -17.17 7.35
C LYS A 70 12.24 -17.54 5.93
N GLN A 71 11.09 -17.03 5.47
CA GLN A 71 10.51 -17.42 4.18
C GLN A 71 10.91 -16.47 3.04
N CYS A 72 11.15 -15.20 3.35
CA CYS A 72 11.32 -14.18 2.33
C CYS A 72 12.65 -13.41 2.44
N SER A 73 13.53 -13.78 3.38
CA SER A 73 14.79 -13.06 3.66
C SER A 73 14.59 -11.55 3.84
N THR A 74 13.43 -11.14 4.37
CA THR A 74 13.02 -9.75 4.49
C THR A 74 13.13 -9.30 5.95
N GLN A 75 13.68 -8.11 6.16
CA GLN A 75 13.70 -7.43 7.45
C GLN A 75 12.50 -6.49 7.52
N VAL A 76 11.80 -6.48 8.67
CA VAL A 76 10.59 -5.68 8.83
C VAL A 76 10.61 -4.90 10.13
N VAL A 77 9.99 -3.74 10.08
CA VAL A 77 9.67 -2.90 11.23
C VAL A 77 8.17 -2.78 11.27
N VAL A 78 7.57 -2.89 12.45
CA VAL A 78 6.12 -2.84 12.59
C VAL A 78 5.71 -1.71 13.52
N MET A 79 4.87 -0.81 13.03
CA MET A 79 4.19 0.21 13.82
C MET A 79 2.74 -0.24 14.05
N VAL A 80 2.32 -0.30 15.31
CA VAL A 80 1.00 -0.78 15.71
C VAL A 80 0.28 0.29 16.52
N ALA A 81 -1.05 0.33 16.40
CA ALA A 81 -1.89 1.18 17.23
C ALA A 81 -3.22 0.46 17.50
N TRP A 82 -3.72 0.59 18.73
CA TRP A 82 -4.95 -0.07 19.17
C TRP A 82 -5.63 0.75 20.27
N LYS A 83 -6.90 0.46 20.56
CA LYS A 83 -7.56 0.97 21.77
C LYS A 83 -7.36 -0.02 22.91
N ASP A 84 -6.94 0.47 24.08
CA ASP A 84 -6.91 -0.34 25.30
C ASP A 84 -8.32 -0.62 25.83
N GLN A 85 -8.42 -1.34 26.95
CA GLN A 85 -9.71 -1.71 27.56
C GLN A 85 -10.53 -0.48 28.00
N ASN A 86 -9.89 0.68 28.19
CA ASN A 86 -10.54 1.94 28.57
C ASN A 86 -10.86 2.80 27.33
N GLY A 87 -10.63 2.30 26.12
CA GLY A 87 -10.80 3.05 24.88
C GLY A 87 -9.67 4.03 24.58
N LYS A 88 -8.61 4.08 25.40
CA LYS A 88 -7.46 4.96 25.18
C LYS A 88 -6.64 4.43 24.01
N VAL A 89 -6.26 5.33 23.11
CA VAL A 89 -5.39 5.00 21.99
C VAL A 89 -3.98 4.72 22.48
N MET A 90 -3.50 3.53 22.17
CA MET A 90 -2.14 3.06 22.38
C MET A 90 -1.45 2.98 21.03
N ALA A 91 -0.15 3.28 21.01
CA ALA A 91 0.70 3.15 19.84
C ALA A 91 2.02 2.52 20.27
N GLY A 92 2.60 1.71 19.40
CA GLY A 92 3.87 1.03 19.63
C GLY A 92 4.64 0.83 18.35
N MET A 93 5.95 0.64 18.50
CA MET A 93 6.87 0.34 17.42
C MET A 93 7.64 -0.92 17.82
N HIS A 94 7.79 -1.85 16.88
CA HIS A 94 8.41 -3.14 17.10
C HIS A 94 9.44 -3.41 16.02
N ASP A 95 10.63 -3.78 16.48
CA ASP A 95 11.75 -4.19 15.66
C ASP A 95 12.39 -5.41 16.32
N PHE A 96 12.59 -6.43 15.51
CA PHE A 96 13.17 -7.72 15.91
C PHE A 96 14.33 -8.11 14.99
N ASN A 97 14.82 -7.19 14.14
CA ASN A 97 15.77 -7.54 13.10
C ASN A 97 17.15 -7.91 13.65
N ASP A 98 17.53 -7.41 14.84
CA ASP A 98 18.73 -7.79 15.58
C ASP A 98 18.60 -9.12 16.35
N ASP A 99 17.38 -9.49 16.71
CA ASP A 99 17.05 -10.80 17.29
C ASP A 99 16.98 -11.92 16.22
N LEU A 100 16.74 -11.56 14.95
CA LEU A 100 16.40 -12.49 13.87
C LEU A 100 17.52 -12.59 12.82
N GLY A 101 18.56 -13.34 13.19
CA GLY A 101 19.70 -13.67 12.31
C GLY A 101 20.81 -12.60 12.36
N PRO A 102 21.58 -12.41 11.28
CA PRO A 102 22.68 -11.43 11.25
C PRO A 102 22.20 -9.98 10.97
N GLY A 103 20.90 -9.70 11.18
CA GLY A 103 20.32 -8.38 10.94
C GLY A 103 20.76 -7.35 11.97
N MET A 104 20.51 -6.08 11.67
CA MET A 104 20.70 -4.97 12.61
C MET A 104 19.36 -4.31 12.88
N ALA A 105 19.17 -3.84 14.10
CA ALA A 105 18.04 -3.01 14.46
C ALA A 105 18.02 -1.74 13.59
N PHE A 106 16.81 -1.31 13.26
CA PHE A 106 16.53 -0.06 12.60
C PHE A 106 17.04 1.10 13.46
N PRO A 107 17.92 1.95 12.91
CA PRO A 107 18.47 3.05 13.67
C PRO A 107 17.44 4.18 13.79
N ASP A 108 17.38 4.78 14.98
CA ASP A 108 16.75 6.07 15.23
C ASP A 108 15.23 6.16 14.93
N TRP A 109 14.44 6.00 15.99
CA TRP A 109 12.98 6.17 15.95
C TRP A 109 12.52 7.62 16.10
N GLU A 110 13.46 8.55 16.33
CA GLU A 110 13.14 9.92 16.73
C GLU A 110 12.29 10.63 15.67
N GLY A 111 11.16 11.20 16.11
CA GLY A 111 10.20 11.88 15.24
C GLY A 111 9.34 10.97 14.34
N ILE A 112 9.63 9.66 14.22
CA ILE A 112 8.69 8.69 13.63
C ILE A 112 7.62 8.35 14.66
N GLU A 113 8.02 8.10 15.91
CA GLU A 113 7.11 7.80 17.02
C GLU A 113 6.04 8.89 17.19
N ASP A 114 6.43 10.17 17.17
CA ASP A 114 5.47 11.27 17.30
C ASP A 114 4.51 11.36 16.12
N LYS A 115 5.00 11.10 14.89
CA LYS A 115 4.15 11.11 13.69
C LYS A 115 3.17 9.96 13.73
N TRP A 116 3.62 8.77 14.13
CA TRP A 116 2.79 7.60 14.27
C TRP A 116 1.73 7.79 15.35
N SER A 117 2.12 8.30 16.53
CA SER A 117 1.21 8.56 17.64
C SER A 117 0.14 9.59 17.29
N ARG A 118 0.52 10.67 16.58
CA ARG A 118 -0.47 11.66 16.08
C ARG A 118 -1.43 11.04 15.07
N TYR A 119 -0.91 10.30 14.09
CA TYR A 119 -1.73 9.59 13.12
C TYR A 119 -2.73 8.63 13.80
N ALA A 120 -2.26 7.84 14.77
CA ALA A 120 -3.10 6.93 15.53
C ALA A 120 -4.22 7.68 16.26
N LEU A 121 -3.90 8.76 16.97
CA LEU A 121 -4.89 9.58 17.67
C LEU A 121 -5.95 10.12 16.70
N ASP A 122 -5.53 10.65 15.54
CA ASP A 122 -6.46 11.23 14.56
C ASP A 122 -7.42 10.18 13.98
N VAL A 123 -6.90 9.00 13.62
CA VAL A 123 -7.70 7.90 13.06
C VAL A 123 -8.71 7.37 14.07
N PHE A 124 -8.29 7.16 15.31
CA PHE A 124 -9.16 6.62 16.35
C PHE A 124 -10.14 7.65 16.94
N ARG A 125 -9.84 8.96 16.83
CA ARG A 125 -10.76 10.06 17.18
C ARG A 125 -11.81 10.32 16.09
N ALA A 126 -11.44 10.22 14.81
CA ALA A 126 -12.38 10.41 13.70
C ALA A 126 -13.55 9.40 13.72
N GLY A 127 -13.35 8.23 14.34
CA GLY A 127 -14.40 7.23 14.54
C GLY A 127 -15.41 7.54 15.66
N GLU A 128 -15.18 8.56 16.49
CA GLU A 128 -16.01 8.90 17.65
C GLU A 128 -17.04 10.01 17.35
N VAL A 129 -16.87 10.79 16.29
CA VAL A 129 -17.73 11.94 15.92
C VAL A 129 -19.00 11.51 15.17
N GLY A 130 -19.52 10.31 15.51
CA GLY A 130 -20.63 9.67 14.82
C GLY A 130 -21.89 9.50 15.68
N ASN A 131 -22.04 10.23 16.80
CA ASN A 131 -23.32 10.32 17.49
C ASN A 131 -23.35 11.51 18.48
N GLY A 132 -24.18 12.51 18.18
CA GLY A 132 -24.76 13.40 19.20
C GLY A 132 -24.06 14.73 19.46
N GLU A 133 -24.76 15.78 19.00
CA GLU A 133 -24.96 17.09 19.64
C GLU A 133 -23.96 18.22 19.38
N ASP A 134 -24.52 19.24 18.71
CA ASP A 134 -24.08 20.61 18.67
C ASP A 134 -23.76 21.11 20.09
N ALA A 135 -22.57 21.69 20.25
CA ALA A 135 -22.32 22.68 21.27
C ALA A 135 -21.41 23.75 20.67
N ASP A 136 -22.03 24.91 20.44
CA ASP A 136 -21.37 26.19 20.31
C ASP A 136 -20.43 26.40 21.52
N ASP A 137 -19.19 26.84 21.29
CA ASP A 137 -18.56 27.77 22.22
C ASP A 137 -17.53 28.64 21.49
N GLU A 138 -17.39 29.85 22.04
CA GLU A 138 -17.08 31.07 21.35
C GLU A 138 -15.58 31.28 21.06
N GLY A 139 -15.33 32.24 20.19
CA GLY A 139 -13.99 32.63 19.77
C GLY A 139 -13.24 33.54 20.75
N GLU A 140 -12.21 34.17 20.16
CA GLU A 140 -11.12 34.96 20.75
C GLU A 140 -9.95 34.08 21.23
N ASP A 141 -8.73 34.22 20.74
CA ASP A 141 -8.02 35.47 20.43
C ASP A 141 -7.00 35.24 19.30
N ALA A 142 -6.88 36.25 18.44
CA ALA A 142 -5.97 36.26 17.32
C ALA A 142 -4.81 37.22 17.63
N ASP A 143 -3.56 36.72 17.60
CA ASP A 143 -2.39 37.57 17.35
C ASP A 143 -1.29 36.76 16.61
N PRO A 144 -0.43 37.37 15.77
CA PRO A 144 -0.25 36.86 14.44
C PRO A 144 1.22 36.48 14.19
N ARG A 145 1.44 35.87 13.02
CA ARG A 145 2.71 35.75 12.28
C ARG A 145 3.57 34.53 12.61
N PRO A 146 4.44 34.09 11.66
CA PRO A 146 4.55 34.50 10.26
C PRO A 146 4.10 33.37 9.32
N ARG A 147 3.33 33.72 8.28
CA ARG A 147 3.20 32.86 7.09
C ARG A 147 4.61 32.63 6.53
N MET A 148 5.19 31.46 6.80
CA MET A 148 6.36 30.99 6.07
C MET A 148 5.97 30.92 4.61
N LYS A 149 6.57 31.80 3.81
CA LYS A 149 6.53 31.74 2.35
C LYS A 149 6.92 30.32 1.96
N VAL A 150 5.99 29.60 1.32
CA VAL A 150 6.23 28.27 0.76
C VAL A 150 7.47 28.36 -0.12
N LYS A 151 8.58 27.77 0.34
CA LYS A 151 9.79 27.68 -0.47
C LYS A 151 9.46 26.80 -1.68
N LYS A 152 9.49 27.46 -2.82
CA LYS A 152 9.35 26.92 -4.17
C LYS A 152 10.26 25.70 -4.37
N GLY A 153 9.64 24.56 -4.66
CA GLY A 153 10.21 23.45 -5.43
C GLY A 153 11.32 22.63 -4.76
N LYS A 154 10.96 21.62 -3.96
CA LYS A 154 11.74 20.37 -3.98
C LYS A 154 11.38 19.65 -5.29
N LYS A 155 12.33 19.55 -6.22
CA LYS A 155 12.19 18.71 -7.42
C LYS A 155 11.88 17.29 -6.95
N LYS A 156 10.67 16.79 -7.26
CA LYS A 156 10.34 15.37 -7.09
C LYS A 156 11.36 14.55 -7.87
N THR A 157 12.13 13.73 -7.17
CA THR A 157 13.06 12.78 -7.77
C THR A 157 12.25 11.88 -8.69
N GLN A 158 12.59 11.84 -9.99
CA GLN A 158 11.90 10.98 -10.94
C GLN A 158 12.15 9.52 -10.55
N VAL A 159 11.08 8.78 -10.25
CA VAL A 159 11.13 7.33 -10.07
C VAL A 159 11.64 6.71 -11.38
N THR A 160 12.76 6.00 -11.29
CA THR A 160 13.34 5.27 -12.42
C THR A 160 12.86 3.83 -12.34
N LEU A 161 12.04 3.40 -13.30
CA LEU A 161 11.57 2.01 -13.40
C LEU A 161 12.64 1.16 -14.12
N PRO A 162 12.97 -0.05 -13.62
CA PRO A 162 13.82 -0.97 -14.36
C PRO A 162 13.15 -1.34 -15.69
N ALA A 163 13.91 -1.33 -16.78
CA ALA A 163 13.41 -1.67 -18.12
C ALA A 163 13.75 -3.13 -18.45
N LEU A 164 12.81 -3.84 -19.09
CA LEU A 164 13.07 -5.13 -19.73
C LEU A 164 14.05 -4.97 -20.90
N ASP A 165 14.61 -6.08 -21.40
CA ASP A 165 15.58 -6.10 -22.53
C ASP A 165 15.05 -5.44 -23.82
N ASN A 166 13.72 -5.29 -23.94
CA ASN A 166 13.03 -4.61 -25.03
C ASN A 166 12.76 -3.11 -24.78
N GLY A 167 13.28 -2.56 -23.68
CA GLY A 167 13.11 -1.17 -23.25
C GLY A 167 11.77 -0.83 -22.59
N ILE A 168 10.84 -1.78 -22.44
CA ILE A 168 9.54 -1.54 -21.79
C ILE A 168 9.75 -1.43 -20.26
N PRO A 169 9.20 -0.40 -19.58
CA PRO A 169 9.32 -0.28 -18.13
C PRO A 169 8.61 -1.45 -17.43
N GLN A 170 9.31 -2.17 -16.55
CA GLN A 170 8.74 -3.25 -15.76
C GLN A 170 8.11 -2.68 -14.49
N LEU A 171 6.86 -3.09 -14.21
CA LEU A 171 6.22 -2.71 -12.96
C LEU A 171 6.76 -3.60 -11.82
N PRO A 172 7.24 -3.02 -10.70
CA PRO A 172 7.66 -3.81 -9.54
C PRO A 172 6.46 -4.50 -8.90
N THR A 173 6.71 -5.41 -7.96
CA THR A 173 5.64 -5.93 -7.09
C THR A 173 5.07 -4.76 -6.28
N ILE A 174 3.76 -4.57 -6.35
CA ILE A 174 3.08 -3.41 -5.76
C ILE A 174 2.36 -3.73 -4.44
N LEU A 175 2.38 -4.98 -3.99
CA LEU A 175 1.63 -5.43 -2.80
C LEU A 175 2.06 -4.63 -1.56
N ASP A 176 3.35 -4.37 -1.41
CA ASP A 176 3.93 -3.73 -0.23
C ASP A 176 4.16 -2.22 -0.38
N LEU A 177 3.72 -1.62 -1.50
CA LEU A 177 3.97 -0.20 -1.79
C LEU A 177 2.87 0.71 -1.23
N HIS A 178 3.28 1.82 -0.63
CA HIS A 178 2.35 2.83 -0.14
C HIS A 178 1.67 3.57 -1.31
N VAL A 179 0.52 4.19 -1.06
CA VAL A 179 -0.30 4.84 -2.12
C VAL A 179 0.51 5.88 -2.91
N LEU A 180 1.35 6.67 -2.24
CA LEU A 180 2.20 7.68 -2.89
C LEU A 180 3.22 7.05 -3.85
N GLU A 181 3.82 5.92 -3.47
CA GLU A 181 4.78 5.20 -4.31
C GLU A 181 4.09 4.56 -5.51
N LYS A 182 2.91 3.95 -5.29
CA LYS A 182 2.06 3.44 -6.36
C LYS A 182 1.68 4.55 -7.36
N GLN A 183 1.32 5.74 -6.87
CA GLN A 183 1.02 6.90 -7.72
C GLN A 183 2.26 7.36 -8.51
N ASP A 184 3.44 7.37 -7.89
CA ASP A 184 4.68 7.77 -8.55
C ASP A 184 5.14 6.75 -9.61
N ILE A 185 4.96 5.45 -9.34
CA ILE A 185 5.19 4.36 -10.30
C ILE A 185 4.22 4.45 -11.48
N LEU A 186 2.91 4.63 -11.21
CA LEU A 186 1.91 4.82 -12.26
C LEU A 186 2.27 6.02 -13.15
N ARG A 187 2.68 7.13 -12.52
CA ARG A 187 3.14 8.33 -13.24
C ARG A 187 4.33 8.02 -14.14
N ALA A 188 5.36 7.37 -13.59
CA ALA A 188 6.59 7.04 -14.31
C ALA A 188 6.31 6.09 -15.49
N PHE A 189 5.48 5.07 -15.26
CA PHE A 189 5.10 4.08 -16.26
C PHE A 189 4.41 4.72 -17.46
N VAL A 190 3.33 5.47 -17.22
CA VAL A 190 2.57 6.14 -18.28
C VAL A 190 3.41 7.19 -19.00
N THR A 191 4.22 7.95 -18.25
CA THR A 191 5.12 8.96 -18.82
C THR A 191 6.15 8.32 -19.75
N CYS A 192 6.73 7.19 -19.35
CA CYS A 192 7.66 6.43 -20.19
C CYS A 192 6.98 5.98 -21.49
N HIS A 193 5.77 5.43 -21.40
CA HIS A 193 4.99 5.03 -22.58
C HIS A 193 4.54 6.18 -23.48
N TYR A 194 4.37 7.38 -22.93
CA TYR A 194 4.05 8.57 -23.73
C TYR A 194 5.28 9.13 -24.45
N HIS A 195 6.45 9.07 -23.81
CA HIS A 195 7.69 9.56 -24.37
C HIS A 195 8.33 8.59 -25.37
N ARG A 196 8.15 7.27 -25.22
CA ARG A 196 8.92 6.25 -25.96
C ARG A 196 8.07 5.57 -27.04
N ASN A 197 8.57 5.54 -28.28
CA ASN A 197 7.93 4.84 -29.39
C ASN A 197 8.42 3.38 -29.47
N PHE A 198 7.60 2.43 -29.00
CA PHE A 198 7.98 1.01 -28.90
C PHE A 198 7.84 0.20 -30.19
N GLN A 199 7.33 0.78 -31.28
CA GLN A 199 7.17 0.06 -32.55
C GLN A 199 8.45 -0.07 -33.39
N PHE A 200 9.54 0.62 -33.04
CA PHE A 200 10.76 0.68 -33.87
C PHE A 200 12.08 0.51 -33.10
N ALA A 201 12.14 -0.36 -32.08
CA ALA A 201 13.42 -0.72 -31.45
C ALA A 201 13.99 -2.01 -32.09
N PRO A 202 14.91 -1.94 -33.07
CA PRO A 202 15.65 -3.12 -33.49
C PRO A 202 16.58 -3.61 -32.37
N PRO A 203 16.88 -4.92 -32.28
CA PRO A 203 17.46 -5.55 -31.08
C PRO A 203 18.91 -5.15 -30.72
N ALA A 204 19.52 -4.19 -31.41
CA ALA A 204 20.97 -3.99 -31.36
C ALA A 204 21.44 -2.53 -31.52
N THR A 205 20.63 -1.52 -31.20
CA THR A 205 21.10 -0.12 -31.29
C THR A 205 21.30 0.51 -29.92
N ASN A 206 22.53 0.98 -29.71
CA ASN A 206 22.94 1.80 -28.57
C ASN A 206 21.92 2.92 -28.31
N THR A 207 21.68 3.16 -27.02
CA THR A 207 20.62 3.92 -26.32
C THR A 207 20.24 5.33 -26.86
N SER A 208 20.80 5.81 -27.97
CA SER A 208 20.59 7.16 -28.50
C SER A 208 19.59 7.29 -29.66
N GLN A 209 19.01 6.20 -30.19
CA GLN A 209 18.04 6.25 -31.32
C GLN A 209 16.64 5.69 -31.02
N ILE A 210 16.22 5.70 -29.76
CA ILE A 210 14.83 5.35 -29.43
C ILE A 210 13.96 6.58 -29.70
N GLY A 211 13.22 6.56 -30.81
CA GLY A 211 12.37 7.65 -31.26
C GLY A 211 11.41 8.09 -30.15
N LEU A 212 11.50 9.37 -29.78
CA LEU A 212 10.53 9.99 -28.87
C LEU A 212 9.22 10.18 -29.63
N THR A 213 8.14 9.52 -29.22
CA THR A 213 6.80 9.66 -29.83
C THR A 213 6.36 11.12 -29.89
N CYS A 214 6.60 11.89 -28.82
CA CYS A 214 6.22 13.30 -28.74
C CYS A 214 7.24 14.29 -29.35
N GLY A 215 8.35 13.80 -29.93
CA GLY A 215 9.41 14.63 -30.52
C GLY A 215 10.21 15.52 -29.55
N LYS A 216 9.84 15.57 -28.26
CA LYS A 216 10.51 16.37 -27.22
C LYS A 216 10.86 15.48 -26.02
N ALA A 217 12.15 15.43 -25.65
CA ALA A 217 12.63 14.65 -24.50
C ALA A 217 12.01 15.06 -23.13
N LYS A 218 11.25 16.15 -23.09
CA LYS A 218 10.64 16.75 -21.89
C LYS A 218 9.18 17.17 -22.10
N ALA A 219 8.44 16.55 -23.03
CA ALA A 219 7.03 16.88 -23.22
C ALA A 219 6.24 16.64 -21.92
N SER A 220 5.47 17.63 -21.47
CA SER A 220 4.60 17.46 -20.31
C SER A 220 3.44 16.54 -20.68
N MET A 221 3.12 15.59 -19.81
CA MET A 221 1.96 14.71 -19.96
C MET A 221 0.66 15.53 -19.93
N PRO A 222 -0.22 15.40 -20.94
CA PRO A 222 -1.50 16.10 -20.96
C PRO A 222 -2.55 15.33 -20.13
N TRP A 223 -2.31 15.17 -18.82
CA TRP A 223 -3.18 14.39 -17.92
C TRP A 223 -4.63 14.86 -17.95
N THR A 224 -4.87 16.17 -18.02
CA THR A 224 -6.22 16.74 -18.09
C THR A 224 -6.94 16.33 -19.38
N SER A 225 -6.30 16.46 -20.54
CA SER A 225 -6.91 16.05 -21.81
C SER A 225 -7.13 14.54 -21.90
N ILE A 226 -6.25 13.72 -21.31
CA ILE A 226 -6.45 12.28 -21.23
C ILE A 226 -7.64 11.94 -20.33
N ALA A 227 -7.84 12.67 -19.24
CA ALA A 227 -8.95 12.45 -18.32
C ALA A 227 -10.31 12.90 -18.89
N GLU A 228 -10.31 13.94 -19.72
CA GLU A 228 -11.50 14.44 -20.43
C GLU A 228 -11.94 13.46 -21.53
N ASP A 229 -11.00 13.05 -22.41
CA ASP A 229 -11.29 12.22 -23.58
C ASP A 229 -10.36 10.99 -23.68
N PRO A 230 -10.43 10.02 -22.74
CA PRO A 230 -9.49 8.91 -22.70
C PRO A 230 -9.49 8.06 -23.97
N GLN A 231 -10.62 7.94 -24.67
CA GLN A 231 -10.77 7.12 -25.89
C GLN A 231 -9.97 7.64 -27.09
N ASP A 232 -9.69 8.93 -27.13
CA ASP A 232 -8.89 9.52 -28.18
C ASP A 232 -7.40 9.22 -27.99
N TYR A 233 -6.98 8.99 -26.75
CA TYR A 233 -5.60 8.74 -26.37
C TYR A 233 -5.28 7.26 -26.17
N ILE A 234 -6.20 6.46 -25.63
CA ILE A 234 -5.95 5.09 -25.16
C ILE A 234 -7.12 4.20 -25.58
N LYS A 235 -6.83 3.01 -26.12
CA LYS A 235 -7.88 2.01 -26.43
C LYS A 235 -8.39 1.38 -25.13
N ASP A 236 -9.70 1.11 -25.06
CA ASP A 236 -10.35 0.45 -23.91
C ASP A 236 -9.62 -0.78 -23.39
N LYS A 237 -9.06 -1.62 -24.29
CA LYS A 237 -8.33 -2.82 -23.90
C LYS A 237 -7.13 -2.57 -22.96
N TYR A 238 -6.63 -1.34 -22.86
CA TYR A 238 -5.51 -0.96 -22.00
C TYR A 238 -5.94 -0.32 -20.68
N LEU A 239 -7.24 -0.19 -20.42
CA LEU A 239 -7.77 0.35 -19.18
C LEU A 239 -8.61 -0.72 -18.47
N PRO A 240 -8.54 -0.82 -17.14
CA PRO A 240 -9.44 -1.68 -16.38
C PRO A 240 -10.88 -1.15 -16.44
N ASN A 241 -11.85 -2.07 -16.42
CA ASN A 241 -13.27 -1.72 -16.47
C ASN A 241 -13.66 -0.82 -15.28
N GLY A 242 -14.35 0.29 -15.57
CA GLY A 242 -14.91 1.17 -14.54
C GLY A 242 -13.91 2.12 -13.86
N VAL A 243 -12.62 2.10 -14.22
CA VAL A 243 -11.62 3.02 -13.67
C VAL A 243 -10.95 3.83 -14.78
N GLY A 244 -11.28 5.10 -14.85
CA GLY A 244 -10.66 6.04 -15.80
C GLY A 244 -9.24 6.43 -15.40
N LEU A 245 -8.35 6.56 -16.39
CA LEU A 245 -7.01 7.07 -16.16
C LEU A 245 -7.05 8.59 -15.92
N LYS A 246 -6.64 9.01 -14.73
CA LYS A 246 -6.51 10.42 -14.33
C LYS A 246 -5.07 10.70 -13.89
N GLU A 247 -4.80 11.95 -13.57
CA GLU A 247 -3.54 12.30 -12.92
C GLU A 247 -3.35 11.46 -11.65
N PRO A 248 -2.19 10.79 -11.46
CA PRO A 248 -2.01 9.81 -10.39
C PRO A 248 -2.34 10.32 -8.99
N SER A 249 -2.03 11.59 -8.67
CA SER A 249 -2.34 12.20 -7.37
C SER A 249 -3.83 12.40 -7.10
N LYS A 250 -4.69 12.21 -8.10
CA LYS A 250 -6.17 12.29 -7.99
C LYS A 250 -6.83 10.91 -7.91
N LEU A 251 -6.05 9.84 -7.97
CA LEU A 251 -6.55 8.46 -7.86
C LEU A 251 -6.47 7.98 -6.40
N SER A 252 -7.50 7.28 -5.94
CA SER A 252 -7.48 6.60 -4.64
C SER A 252 -6.52 5.41 -4.64
N GLY A 253 -6.10 4.96 -3.45
CA GLY A 253 -5.22 3.78 -3.33
C GLY A 253 -5.77 2.55 -4.07
N THR A 254 -7.08 2.30 -3.96
CA THR A 254 -7.76 1.19 -4.66
C THR A 254 -7.69 1.35 -6.18
N GLN A 255 -7.94 2.56 -6.70
CA GLN A 255 -7.92 2.82 -8.14
C GLN A 255 -6.51 2.65 -8.72
N VAL A 256 -5.49 3.15 -8.04
CA VAL A 256 -4.10 3.00 -8.48
C VAL A 256 -3.67 1.54 -8.45
N THR A 257 -4.02 0.81 -7.39
CA THR A 257 -3.75 -0.64 -7.29
C THR A 257 -4.41 -1.40 -8.44
N GLN A 258 -5.71 -1.16 -8.71
CA GLN A 258 -6.42 -1.81 -9.82
C GLN A 258 -5.76 -1.57 -11.18
N ILE A 259 -5.34 -0.33 -11.48
CA ILE A 259 -4.66 -0.01 -12.73
C ILE A 259 -3.30 -0.71 -12.83
N LEU A 260 -2.50 -0.67 -11.77
CA LEU A 260 -1.17 -1.28 -11.76
C LEU A 260 -1.23 -2.81 -11.81
N GLU A 261 -2.16 -3.46 -11.11
CA GLU A 261 -2.38 -4.91 -11.18
C GLU A 261 -2.82 -5.33 -12.58
N PHE A 262 -3.74 -4.57 -13.19
CA PHE A 262 -4.19 -4.82 -14.56
C PHE A 262 -3.02 -4.80 -15.55
N TRP A 263 -2.17 -3.77 -15.51
CA TRP A 263 -1.00 -3.70 -16.39
C TRP A 263 0.06 -4.75 -16.05
N ARG A 264 0.28 -5.07 -14.78
CA ARG A 264 1.20 -6.15 -14.37
C ARG A 264 0.74 -7.52 -14.87
N GLY A 265 -0.56 -7.81 -14.80
CA GLY A 265 -1.15 -9.01 -15.41
C GLY A 265 -0.94 -9.07 -16.92
N ARG A 266 -1.02 -7.92 -17.61
CA ARG A 266 -0.69 -7.82 -19.03
C ARG A 266 0.79 -8.02 -19.31
N GLN A 267 1.71 -7.60 -18.42
CA GLN A 267 3.14 -7.90 -18.57
C GLN A 267 3.44 -9.40 -18.56
N GLN A 268 2.67 -10.19 -17.80
CA GLN A 268 2.83 -11.64 -17.72
C GLN A 268 2.22 -12.36 -18.94
N THR A 269 1.07 -11.89 -19.43
CA THR A 269 0.30 -12.55 -20.49
C THR A 269 0.68 -12.08 -21.90
N ASN A 270 1.03 -10.81 -22.07
CA ASN A 270 1.42 -10.23 -23.35
C ASN A 270 2.48 -9.11 -23.16
N PRO A 271 3.76 -9.49 -22.90
CA PRO A 271 4.82 -8.54 -22.55
C PRO A 271 5.14 -7.49 -23.63
N LYS A 272 4.69 -7.70 -24.88
CA LYS A 272 4.89 -6.75 -25.99
C LYS A 272 3.71 -5.80 -26.20
N ASP A 273 2.55 -6.05 -25.60
CA ASP A 273 1.32 -5.26 -25.76
C ASP A 273 0.72 -4.87 -24.40
N VAL A 274 1.54 -4.31 -23.51
CA VAL A 274 1.14 -4.01 -22.14
C VAL A 274 0.26 -2.77 -22.09
N PHE A 275 0.74 -1.66 -22.66
CA PHE A 275 0.07 -0.37 -22.70
C PHE A 275 0.60 0.45 -23.88
N MET A 276 -0.29 1.10 -24.64
CA MET A 276 0.09 2.00 -25.73
C MET A 276 -0.91 3.14 -25.88
N PHE A 277 -0.37 4.31 -26.20
CA PHE A 277 -1.18 5.43 -26.69
C PHE A 277 -1.61 5.18 -28.14
N ARG A 278 -2.80 5.66 -28.50
CA ARG A 278 -3.37 5.68 -29.85
C ARG A 278 -2.98 6.96 -30.59
N ARG A 279 -2.93 8.08 -29.87
CA ARG A 279 -2.57 9.41 -30.38
C ARG A 279 -1.72 10.13 -29.34
N TRP A 280 -0.89 11.06 -29.79
CA TRP A 280 -0.17 12.00 -28.93
C TRP A 280 -0.34 13.42 -29.44
N LYS A 281 -0.10 14.40 -28.56
CA LYS A 281 0.02 15.80 -28.96
C LYS A 281 1.50 16.11 -29.20
N ASP A 282 1.82 16.67 -30.35
CA ASP A 282 3.17 17.11 -30.67
C ASP A 282 3.54 18.42 -29.94
N GLY A 283 4.71 18.96 -30.27
CA GLY A 283 5.23 20.18 -29.67
C GLY A 283 4.38 21.42 -29.88
N GLU A 284 3.44 21.40 -30.83
CA GLU A 284 2.51 22.48 -31.18
C GLU A 284 1.08 22.18 -30.69
N GLY A 285 0.87 21.04 -30.02
CA GLY A 285 -0.42 20.63 -29.49
C GLY A 285 -1.33 19.92 -30.50
N VAL A 286 -0.82 19.60 -31.69
CA VAL A 286 -1.57 18.92 -32.76
C VAL A 286 -1.57 17.41 -32.52
N PHE A 287 -2.73 16.77 -32.73
CA PHE A 287 -2.87 15.34 -32.60
C PHE A 287 -2.18 14.61 -33.75
N GLN A 288 -1.23 13.76 -33.39
CA GLN A 288 -0.58 12.84 -34.29
C GLN A 288 -1.07 11.42 -34.03
N LYS A 289 -1.18 10.61 -35.08
CA LYS A 289 -1.47 9.17 -34.99
C LYS A 289 -0.16 8.40 -34.91
N LEU A 290 -0.15 7.24 -34.24
CA LEU A 290 0.90 6.25 -34.51
C LEU A 290 0.87 5.90 -35.99
N VAL A 291 2.00 6.07 -36.66
CA VAL A 291 2.27 5.50 -37.99
C VAL A 291 2.56 4.03 -37.82
#